data_AF-A0A4Q3XPF5-F1
#
_entry.id   AF-A0A4Q3XPF5-F1
#
_cell.length_a   1.000
_cell.length_b   1.000
_cell.length_c   1.000
_cell.angle_alpha   90.00
_cell.angle_beta   90.00
_cell.angle_gamma   90.00
#
_symmetry.space_group_name_H-M   'P 1'
#
loop_
_entity.id
_entity.type
_entity.pdbx_description
1 polymer ?
#
loop_
_entity_poly.entity_id
_entity_poly.type
_entity_poly.pdbx_seq_one_letter_code
_entity_poly.pdbx_strand_id
1 'polypeptide(L)' 'LAGYAPGIAEGRDLRAGETLGYVGDTGNAGTGNYHLHFGVARMAPGERWHQGTPVDPYPLLAGSRAGG' A
#
# COMPACT_ATOMS: atom_id res chain seq x y z
N LEU A 1 -6.86 7.85 2.30
CA LEU A 1 -5.66 8.33 3.06
C LEU A 1 -5.98 9.70 3.66
N ALA A 2 -5.69 9.93 4.93
CA ALA A 2 -5.90 11.24 5.57
C ALA A 2 -4.81 12.26 5.16
N GLY A 3 -3.60 11.79 4.83
CA GLY A 3 -2.52 12.59 4.29
C GLY A 3 -1.19 11.83 4.26
N TYR A 4 -0.22 12.35 3.49
CA TYR A 4 1.16 11.86 3.51
C TYR A 4 1.86 12.28 4.81
N ALA A 5 2.81 11.46 5.26
CA ALA A 5 3.66 11.83 6.38
C ALA A 5 4.62 12.97 5.98
N PRO A 6 5.07 13.80 6.92
CA PRO A 6 6.00 14.89 6.63
C PRO A 6 7.25 14.43 5.87
N GLY A 7 7.57 15.13 4.78
CA GLY A 7 8.73 14.85 3.94
C GLY A 7 8.55 13.72 2.92
N ILE A 8 7.40 13.03 2.89
CA ILE A 8 7.07 12.09 1.82
C ILE A 8 6.71 12.86 0.55
N ALA A 9 7.39 12.52 -0.54
CA ALA A 9 7.21 13.12 -1.86
C ALA A 9 7.56 12.09 -2.95
N GLU A 10 7.06 12.30 -4.16
CA GLU A 10 7.39 11.46 -5.32
C GLU A 10 8.90 11.44 -5.60
N GLY A 11 9.42 10.27 -5.99
CA GLY A 11 10.84 10.06 -6.29
C GLY A 11 11.75 9.89 -5.06
N ARG A 12 11.22 9.99 -3.84
CA ARG A 12 11.98 9.72 -2.61
C ARG A 12 12.21 8.21 -2.43
N ASP A 13 13.45 7.84 -2.11
CA ASP A 13 13.78 6.50 -1.63
C ASP A 13 13.25 6.26 -0.21
N LEU A 14 12.67 5.08 0.01
CA LEU A 14 12.03 4.68 1.26
C LEU A 14 12.65 3.41 1.81
N ARG A 15 12.48 3.19 3.12
CA ARG A 15 12.87 1.94 3.78
C ARG A 15 11.67 1.26 4.41
N ALA A 16 11.73 -0.08 4.52
CA ALA A 16 10.71 -0.84 5.23
C ALA A 16 10.60 -0.35 6.69
N GLY A 17 9.37 -0.16 7.16
CA GLY A 17 9.06 0.41 8.48
C GLY A 17 8.92 1.92 8.52
N GLU A 18 9.23 2.63 7.44
CA GLU A 18 9.04 4.08 7.36
C GLU A 18 7.56 4.46 7.22
N THR A 19 7.14 5.52 7.90
CA THR A 19 5.76 6.01 7.83
C THR A 19 5.53 6.77 6.52
N LEU A 20 4.63 6.27 5.68
CA LEU A 20 4.27 6.90 4.40
C LEU A 20 3.14 7.93 4.54
N GLY A 21 2.24 7.72 5.49
CA GLY A 21 1.06 8.53 5.69
C GLY A 21 0.08 7.90 6.67
N TYR A 22 -1.13 8.42 6.70
CA TYR A 22 -2.14 8.08 7.71
C TYR A 22 -3.41 7.55 7.07
N VAL A 23 -3.98 6.49 7.65
CA VAL A 23 -5.27 5.92 7.21
C VAL A 23 -6.35 7.00 7.21
N GLY A 24 -7.21 6.98 6.19
CA GLY A 24 -8.28 7.94 6.02
C GLY A 24 -9.35 7.38 5.09
N ASP A 25 -10.48 8.07 5.00
CA ASP A 25 -11.68 7.70 4.25
C ASP A 25 -11.90 8.57 2.99
N THR A 26 -10.84 9.26 2.53
CA THR A 26 -10.86 10.05 1.29
C THR A 26 -11.05 9.19 0.04
N GLY A 27 -11.57 9.78 -1.04
CA GLY A 27 -11.85 9.11 -2.31
C GLY A 27 -13.25 8.49 -2.33
N ASN A 28 -13.39 7.27 -2.85
CA ASN A 28 -14.66 6.55 -2.92
C ASN A 28 -14.85 5.55 -1.76
N ALA A 29 -14.24 5.81 -0.60
CA ALA A 29 -14.37 4.94 0.57
C ALA A 29 -15.71 5.11 1.29
N GLY A 30 -16.33 6.29 1.18
CA GLY A 30 -17.51 6.70 1.95
C GLY A 30 -17.13 7.27 3.32
N THR A 31 -17.83 8.30 3.77
CA THR A 31 -17.56 8.99 5.05
C THR A 31 -17.60 8.03 6.24
N GLY A 32 -16.54 8.02 7.05
CA GLY A 32 -16.40 7.19 8.24
C GLY A 32 -15.87 5.77 7.99
N ASN A 33 -15.72 5.34 6.73
CA ASN A 33 -15.18 4.02 6.39
C ASN A 33 -13.65 4.05 6.32
N TYR A 34 -13.01 4.23 7.47
CA TYR A 34 -11.56 4.28 7.59
C TYR A 34 -10.93 2.90 7.35
N HIS A 35 -10.16 2.77 6.28
CA HIS A 35 -9.43 1.54 5.98
C HIS A 35 -8.17 1.81 5.16
N LEU A 36 -7.26 0.83 5.15
CA LEU A 36 -6.07 0.83 4.31
C LEU A 36 -6.32 -0.10 3.11
N HIS A 37 -6.37 0.47 1.91
CA HIS A 37 -6.22 -0.32 0.70
C HIS A 37 -4.74 -0.60 0.46
N PHE A 38 -4.35 -1.89 0.40
CA PHE A 38 -2.98 -2.31 0.15
C PHE A 38 -2.95 -3.25 -1.06
N GLY A 39 -2.30 -2.82 -2.14
CA GLY A 39 -2.15 -3.59 -3.37
C GLY A 39 -0.69 -3.94 -3.63
N VAL A 40 -0.46 -5.14 -4.16
CA VAL A 40 0.87 -5.61 -4.59
C VAL A 40 0.79 -5.98 -6.06
N ALA A 41 1.79 -5.59 -6.84
CA ALA A 41 1.90 -5.95 -8.25
C ALA A 41 3.32 -6.42 -8.57
N ARG A 42 3.44 -7.41 -9.45
CA ARG A 42 4.71 -7.78 -10.09
C ARG A 42 4.94 -6.89 -11.29
N MET A 43 6.14 -6.32 -11.37
CA MET A 43 6.56 -5.37 -12.40
C MET A 43 7.60 -6.02 -13.32
N ALA A 44 7.44 -5.88 -14.63
CA ALA A 44 8.47 -6.18 -15.62
C ALA A 44 9.37 -4.95 -15.85
N PRO A 45 10.63 -5.14 -16.31
CA PRO A 45 11.50 -4.02 -16.65
C PRO A 45 10.86 -3.08 -17.68
N GLY A 46 10.84 -1.78 -17.39
CA GLY A 46 10.30 -0.75 -18.28
C GLY A 46 8.79 -0.45 -18.11
N GLU A 47 8.06 -1.20 -17.28
CA GLU A 47 6.67 -0.89 -16.96
C GLU A 47 6.54 0.37 -16.10
N ARG A 48 5.47 1.15 -16.34
CA ARG A 48 5.06 2.23 -15.42
C ARG A 48 4.43 1.63 -14.17
N TRP A 49 4.53 2.32 -13.03
CA TRP A 49 4.07 1.83 -11.72
C TRP A 49 2.64 1.25 -11.68
N HIS A 50 1.76 1.70 -12.58
CA HIS A 50 0.35 1.30 -12.67
C HIS A 50 0.08 0.15 -13.68
N GLN A 51 1.11 -0.41 -14.32
CA GLN A 51 0.99 -1.43 -15.37
C GLN A 51 1.26 -2.85 -14.89
N GLY A 52 1.82 -3.02 -13.69
CA GLY A 52 2.19 -4.32 -13.16
C GLY A 52 1.00 -5.28 -13.01
N THR A 53 1.31 -6.58 -12.98
CA THR A 53 0.31 -7.64 -12.79
C THR A 53 -0.06 -7.75 -11.31
N PRO A 54 -1.34 -7.60 -10.91
CA PRO A 54 -1.75 -7.70 -9.52
C PRO A 54 -1.45 -9.07 -8.90
N VAL A 55 -1.04 -9.06 -7.63
CA VAL A 55 -0.82 -10.25 -6.81
C VAL A 55 -1.70 -10.13 -5.58
N ASP A 56 -2.36 -11.22 -5.18
CA ASP A 56 -3.12 -11.27 -3.94
C ASP A 56 -2.17 -11.00 -2.74
N PRO A 57 -2.34 -9.88 -2.01
CA PRO A 57 -1.48 -9.57 -0.87
C PRO A 57 -1.87 -10.37 0.37
N TYR A 58 -3.04 -10.99 0.43
CA TYR A 58 -3.54 -11.64 1.64
C TYR A 58 -2.59 -12.74 2.16
N PRO A 59 -2.06 -13.66 1.34
CA PRO A 59 -1.09 -14.65 1.82
C PRO A 59 0.22 -14.05 2.34
N LEU A 60 0.62 -12.87 1.83
CA LEU A 60 1.85 -12.18 2.24
C LEU A 60 1.68 -11.45 3.58
N LEU A 61 0.46 -10.95 3.85
CA LEU A 61 0.15 -10.15 5.04
C LEU A 61 -0.40 -10.97 6.19
N ALA A 62 -1.28 -11.94 5.90
CA ALA A 62 -1.92 -12.76 6.92
C ALA A 62 -0.94 -13.78 7.53
N GLY A 63 0.16 -14.08 6.82
CA GLY A 63 1.10 -15.13 7.18
C GLY A 63 0.46 -16.52 7.10
N SER A 64 1.24 -17.54 6.77
CA SER A 64 0.84 -18.90 7.11
C SER A 64 0.61 -18.95 8.61
N ARG A 65 -0.60 -19.28 9.05
CA ARG A 65 -0.86 -19.70 10.43
C ARG A 65 -0.23 -21.09 10.63
N ALA A 66 1.09 -21.18 10.56
CA ALA A 66 1.84 -22.38 10.88
C ALA A 66 2.15 -22.36 12.38
N GLY A 67 1.36 -23.08 13.16
CA GLY A 67 1.64 -23.39 14.57
C GLY A 67 0.65 -22.78 15.55
N GLY A 68 -0.51 -23.42 15.71
CA GLY A 68 -1.16 -23.59 17.00
C GLY A 68 -0.89 -25.01 17.48
#